data_AF-A0AAD8YPX8-F1
#
_entry.id   AF-A0AAD8YPX8-F1
#
_cell.length_a   1.000
_cell.length_b   1.000
_cell.length_c   1.000
_cell.angle_alpha   90.00
_cell.angle_beta   90.00
_cell.angle_gamma   90.00
#
_symmetry.space_group_name_H-M   'P 1'
#
loop_
_entity.id
_entity.type
_entity.pdbx_description
1 polymer ?
#
loop_
_entity_poly.entity_id
_entity_poly.type
_entity_poly.pdbx_seq_one_letter_code
_entity_poly.pdbx_strand_id
1 'polypeptide(L)'
;MKFTNLADIEKEIARLQRKQETSSMSLSDEKKLIKDIEALQASRRTAEELKSKQGDLDTIKDDRKVIQADLNAKDKEIDSIQKEIDAQSKILKDLVDKQSSQRGTVDELMKQRDALKSDIDDKFKEKNTLRTEFREKTNDWYHNQRAIKAQRQMQYEEEKKRREEEKAAYLKKKEEEELAKTPYEEEMALCEYLADYLTKTYLTDSQEEEAKKAKEAEEKAKADVVAVKDDPFAGFKAFSKKPEDEVNYFGKGKGIKKLKAKKSSKAPTFSLSLDLFDQFGLITLNPPTSLDGVAASVEELKAKKQWYSEQPRGSVPTAKDIRKANAEAAAKAQSKGAKAGNKGKKGNFSISNEDFAPLGTGAVSSGTGENWLS
;
A
#
# COMPACT_ATOMS: atom_id res chain seq x y z
N MET A 1 -67.47 -6.95 115.88
CA MET A 1 -68.39 -8.08 115.60
C MET A 1 -68.13 -9.17 116.62
N LYS A 2 -69.17 -9.80 117.19
CA LYS A 2 -69.04 -10.83 118.23
C LYS A 2 -68.80 -12.24 117.66
N PHE A 3 -69.12 -12.44 116.38
CA PHE A 3 -68.87 -13.65 115.61
C PHE A 3 -68.30 -13.25 114.24
N THR A 4 -67.34 -14.02 113.72
CA THR A 4 -66.57 -13.69 112.51
C THR A 4 -66.93 -14.57 111.31
N ASN A 5 -67.74 -15.60 111.52
CA ASN A 5 -68.17 -16.54 110.49
C ASN A 5 -69.70 -16.50 110.35
N LEU A 6 -70.17 -16.51 109.11
CA LEU A 6 -71.59 -16.52 108.74
C LEU A 6 -72.35 -17.68 109.40
N ALA A 7 -71.75 -18.87 109.41
CA ALA A 7 -72.34 -20.06 110.03
C ALA A 7 -72.51 -19.93 111.56
N ASP A 8 -71.64 -19.17 112.22
CA ASP A 8 -71.68 -18.99 113.66
C ASP A 8 -72.69 -17.89 114.05
N ILE A 9 -72.87 -16.87 113.20
CA ILE A 9 -73.94 -15.87 113.35
C ILE A 9 -75.32 -16.52 113.19
N GLU A 10 -75.50 -17.39 112.19
CA GLU A 10 -76.78 -18.09 111.95
C GLU A 10 -77.14 -19.07 113.08
N LYS A 11 -76.16 -19.82 113.62
CA LYS A 11 -76.37 -20.70 114.77
C LYS A 11 -76.80 -19.94 116.02
N GLU A 12 -76.21 -18.76 116.26
CA GLU A 12 -76.55 -17.95 117.42
C GLU A 12 -77.93 -17.27 117.27
N ILE A 13 -78.29 -16.81 116.06
CA ILE A 13 -79.65 -16.33 115.76
C ILE A 13 -80.67 -17.44 116.01
N ALA A 14 -80.43 -18.66 115.52
CA ALA A 14 -81.32 -19.80 115.73
C ALA A 14 -81.43 -20.18 117.23
N ARG A 15 -80.34 -20.08 117.98
CA ARG A 15 -80.33 -20.29 119.44
C ARG A 15 -81.18 -19.27 120.18
N LEU A 16 -81.07 -17.99 119.80
CA LEU A 16 -81.84 -16.90 120.42
C LEU A 16 -83.32 -16.95 120.02
N GLN A 17 -83.65 -17.27 118.77
CA GLN A 17 -85.03 -17.51 118.31
C GLN A 17 -85.67 -18.69 119.04
N ARG A 18 -84.96 -19.82 119.17
CA ARG A 18 -85.44 -20.96 119.96
C ARG A 18 -85.67 -20.59 121.41
N LYS A 19 -84.81 -19.76 122.00
CA LYS A 19 -84.96 -19.26 123.37
C LYS A 19 -86.19 -18.34 123.49
N GLN A 20 -86.49 -17.55 122.46
CA GLN A 20 -87.70 -16.72 122.39
C GLN A 20 -88.97 -17.58 122.34
N GLU A 21 -88.97 -18.66 121.57
CA GLU A 21 -90.15 -19.53 121.38
C GLU A 21 -90.46 -20.44 122.58
N THR A 22 -89.44 -20.81 123.37
CA THR A 22 -89.55 -21.87 124.40
C THR A 22 -89.48 -21.38 125.85
N SER A 23 -89.16 -20.10 126.09
CA SER A 23 -88.98 -19.54 127.43
C SER A 23 -89.91 -18.35 127.66
N SER A 24 -90.68 -18.38 128.77
CA SER A 24 -91.43 -17.23 129.23
C SER A 24 -90.50 -16.23 129.93
N MET A 25 -90.37 -15.03 129.38
CA MET A 25 -89.46 -13.98 129.87
C MET A 25 -90.21 -12.69 130.19
N SER A 26 -89.57 -11.79 130.94
CA SER A 26 -90.10 -10.45 131.19
C SER A 26 -90.13 -9.64 129.88
N LEU A 27 -91.09 -8.71 129.75
CA LEU A 27 -91.20 -7.83 128.57
C LEU A 27 -89.91 -7.04 128.30
N SER A 28 -89.14 -6.71 129.34
CA SER A 28 -87.84 -6.05 129.20
C SER A 28 -86.76 -6.95 128.63
N ASP A 29 -86.75 -8.24 128.98
CA ASP A 29 -85.74 -9.18 128.51
C ASP A 29 -86.05 -9.69 127.11
N GLU A 30 -87.33 -9.85 126.78
CA GLU A 30 -87.78 -10.15 125.41
C GLU A 30 -87.41 -9.01 124.44
N LYS A 31 -87.61 -7.75 124.84
CA LYS A 31 -87.17 -6.58 124.05
C LYS A 31 -85.64 -6.52 123.85
N LYS A 32 -84.84 -6.93 124.84
CA LYS A 32 -83.38 -7.02 124.70
C LYS A 32 -83.00 -8.15 123.75
N LEU A 33 -83.65 -9.30 123.88
CA LEU A 33 -83.39 -10.47 123.02
C LEU A 33 -83.76 -10.21 121.56
N ILE A 34 -84.86 -9.49 121.29
CA ILE A 34 -85.23 -9.04 119.94
C ILE A 34 -84.16 -8.08 119.37
N LYS A 35 -83.70 -7.11 120.17
CA LYS A 35 -82.61 -6.20 119.75
C LYS A 35 -81.31 -6.95 119.46
N ASP A 36 -80.98 -7.98 120.23
CA ASP A 36 -79.80 -8.81 120.00
C ASP A 36 -79.96 -9.64 118.71
N ILE A 37 -81.16 -10.15 118.42
CA ILE A 37 -81.47 -10.83 117.14
C ILE A 37 -81.33 -9.85 115.97
N GLU A 38 -81.91 -8.65 116.06
CA GLU A 38 -81.81 -7.61 115.03
C GLU A 38 -80.35 -7.18 114.80
N ALA A 39 -79.56 -7.01 115.87
CA ALA A 39 -78.14 -6.69 115.78
C ALA A 39 -77.33 -7.82 115.13
N LEU A 40 -77.66 -9.09 115.42
CA LEU A 40 -77.03 -10.24 114.78
C LEU A 40 -77.44 -10.37 113.31
N GLN A 41 -78.70 -10.11 112.95
CA GLN A 41 -79.16 -10.08 111.56
C GLN A 41 -78.47 -8.96 110.74
N ALA A 42 -78.29 -7.77 111.32
CA ALA A 42 -77.49 -6.71 110.69
C ALA A 42 -76.02 -7.14 110.51
N SER A 43 -75.44 -7.81 111.52
CA SER A 43 -74.07 -8.33 111.44
C SER A 43 -73.93 -9.42 110.38
N ARG A 44 -74.94 -10.28 110.19
CA ARG A 44 -75.01 -11.30 109.14
C ARG A 44 -74.93 -10.65 107.76
N ARG A 45 -75.77 -9.64 107.49
CA ARG A 45 -75.75 -8.91 106.21
C ARG A 45 -74.38 -8.29 105.93
N THR A 46 -73.77 -7.65 106.93
CA THR A 46 -72.42 -7.09 106.77
C THR A 46 -71.35 -8.17 106.53
N ALA A 47 -71.49 -9.36 107.11
CA ALA A 47 -70.58 -10.49 106.90
C ALA A 47 -70.76 -11.12 105.51
N GLU A 48 -71.99 -11.17 104.97
CA GLU A 48 -72.26 -11.58 103.57
C GLU A 48 -71.63 -10.58 102.58
N GLU A 49 -71.81 -9.28 102.81
CA GLU A 49 -71.18 -8.24 101.99
C GLU A 49 -69.65 -8.30 102.07
N LEU A 50 -69.07 -8.54 103.26
CA LEU A 50 -67.62 -8.66 103.43
C LEU A 50 -67.06 -9.94 102.77
N LYS A 51 -67.81 -11.06 102.83
CA LYS A 51 -67.46 -12.30 102.11
C LYS A 51 -67.51 -12.11 100.60
N SER A 52 -68.50 -11.37 100.07
CA SER A 52 -68.55 -11.05 98.64
C SER A 52 -67.35 -10.20 98.19
N LYS A 53 -67.03 -9.13 98.93
CA LYS A 53 -65.88 -8.27 98.66
C LYS A 53 -64.54 -9.00 98.82
N GLN A 54 -64.45 -9.97 99.73
CA GLN A 54 -63.29 -10.84 99.86
C GLN A 54 -63.12 -11.73 98.62
N GLY A 55 -64.22 -12.28 98.09
CA GLY A 55 -64.23 -12.99 96.80
C GLY A 55 -63.75 -12.09 95.65
N ASP A 56 -64.25 -10.86 95.55
CA ASP A 56 -63.81 -9.88 94.53
C ASP A 56 -62.33 -9.48 94.70
N LEU A 57 -61.83 -9.39 95.93
CA LEU A 57 -60.41 -9.12 96.17
C LEU A 57 -59.53 -10.29 95.75
N ASP A 58 -60.01 -11.53 95.94
CA ASP A 58 -59.26 -12.71 95.55
C ASP A 58 -59.25 -12.89 94.02
N THR A 59 -60.34 -12.55 93.31
CA THR A 59 -60.33 -12.48 91.83
C THR A 59 -59.38 -11.39 91.31
N ILE A 60 -59.42 -10.17 91.88
CA ILE A 60 -58.49 -9.09 91.49
C ILE A 60 -57.03 -9.46 91.75
N LYS A 61 -56.73 -10.18 92.85
CA LYS A 61 -55.37 -10.67 93.10
C LYS A 61 -54.92 -11.67 92.05
N ASP A 62 -55.81 -12.57 91.63
CA ASP A 62 -55.50 -13.55 90.61
C ASP A 62 -55.33 -12.90 89.23
N ASP A 63 -56.19 -11.94 88.86
CA ASP A 63 -56.03 -11.13 87.65
C ASP A 63 -54.69 -10.36 87.67
N ARG A 64 -54.31 -9.79 88.81
CA ARG A 64 -53.02 -9.09 88.96
C ARG A 64 -51.84 -10.03 88.75
N LYS A 65 -51.91 -11.28 89.22
CA LYS A 65 -50.85 -12.27 88.97
C LYS A 65 -50.74 -12.60 87.49
N VAL A 66 -51.88 -12.74 86.79
CA VAL A 66 -51.92 -12.99 85.34
C VAL A 66 -51.30 -11.81 84.58
N ILE A 67 -51.74 -10.58 84.86
CA ILE A 67 -51.20 -9.36 84.22
C ILE A 67 -49.69 -9.22 84.49
N GLN A 68 -49.24 -9.52 85.71
CA GLN A 68 -47.81 -9.46 86.03
C GLN A 68 -47.01 -10.53 85.27
N ALA A 69 -47.57 -11.74 85.09
CA ALA A 69 -46.96 -12.79 84.29
C ALA A 69 -46.86 -12.37 82.81
N ASP A 70 -47.92 -11.75 82.27
CA ASP A 70 -47.95 -11.24 80.90
C ASP A 70 -46.94 -10.10 80.69
N LEU A 71 -46.85 -9.15 81.63
CA LEU A 71 -45.84 -8.08 81.60
C LEU A 71 -44.43 -8.66 81.59
N ASN A 72 -44.13 -9.60 82.49
CA ASN A 72 -42.81 -10.25 82.53
C ASN A 72 -42.52 -11.04 81.26
N ALA A 73 -43.54 -11.60 80.59
CA ALA A 73 -43.38 -12.27 79.30
C ALA A 73 -43.10 -11.28 78.17
N LYS A 74 -43.81 -10.13 78.15
CA LYS A 74 -43.59 -9.06 77.17
C LYS A 74 -42.25 -8.36 77.34
N ASP A 75 -41.79 -8.12 78.56
CA ASP A 75 -40.47 -7.55 78.82
C ASP A 75 -39.35 -8.45 78.24
N LYS A 76 -39.47 -9.77 78.40
CA LYS A 76 -38.52 -10.72 77.78
C LYS A 76 -38.56 -10.70 76.25
N GLU A 77 -39.74 -10.52 75.68
CA GLU A 77 -39.95 -10.41 74.24
C GLU A 77 -39.30 -9.12 73.71
N ILE A 78 -39.49 -7.99 74.40
CA ILE A 78 -38.86 -6.70 74.12
C ILE A 78 -37.34 -6.80 74.22
N ASP A 79 -36.80 -7.44 75.27
CA ASP A 79 -35.35 -7.65 75.43
C ASP A 79 -34.77 -8.49 74.28
N SER A 80 -35.51 -9.47 73.77
CA SER A 80 -35.11 -10.26 72.60
C SER A 80 -35.09 -9.40 71.34
N ILE A 81 -36.16 -8.65 71.08
CA ILE A 81 -36.27 -7.76 69.92
C ILE A 81 -35.19 -6.67 69.97
N GLN A 82 -34.89 -6.11 71.14
CA GLN A 82 -33.84 -5.09 71.27
C GLN A 82 -32.46 -5.67 70.91
N LYS A 83 -32.16 -6.91 71.30
CA LYS A 83 -30.93 -7.60 70.88
C LYS A 83 -30.86 -7.81 69.37
N GLU A 84 -31.99 -8.15 68.74
CA GLU A 84 -32.08 -8.28 67.28
C GLU A 84 -31.89 -6.93 66.58
N ILE A 85 -32.50 -5.87 67.07
CA ILE A 85 -32.32 -4.50 66.56
C ILE A 85 -30.86 -4.06 66.68
N ASP A 86 -30.22 -4.31 67.82
CA ASP A 86 -28.82 -3.97 68.04
C ASP A 86 -27.89 -4.77 67.11
N ALA A 87 -28.20 -6.05 66.87
CA ALA A 87 -27.47 -6.89 65.92
C ALA A 87 -27.64 -6.38 64.47
N GLN A 88 -28.87 -6.08 64.04
CA GLN A 88 -29.14 -5.53 62.71
C GLN A 88 -28.52 -4.14 62.53
N SER A 89 -28.53 -3.29 63.56
CA SER A 89 -27.92 -1.97 63.53
C SER A 89 -26.40 -2.04 63.35
N LYS A 90 -25.73 -3.05 63.93
CA LYS A 90 -24.31 -3.31 63.69
C LYS A 90 -24.06 -3.73 62.25
N ILE A 91 -24.86 -4.65 61.70
CA ILE A 91 -24.75 -5.08 60.30
C ILE A 91 -24.94 -3.88 59.35
N LEU A 92 -25.92 -3.02 59.62
CA LEU A 92 -26.17 -1.83 58.80
C LEU A 92 -24.97 -0.86 58.83
N LYS A 93 -24.39 -0.60 60.00
CA LYS A 93 -23.19 0.24 60.14
C LYS A 93 -22.01 -0.34 59.36
N ASP A 94 -21.74 -1.64 59.52
CA ASP A 94 -20.66 -2.32 58.79
C ASP A 94 -20.86 -2.25 57.27
N LEU A 95 -22.11 -2.34 56.80
CA LEU A 95 -22.43 -2.23 55.38
C LEU A 95 -22.23 -0.79 54.85
N VAL A 96 -22.65 0.21 55.62
CA VAL A 96 -22.48 1.64 55.29
C VAL A 96 -21.00 2.01 55.25
N ASP A 97 -20.19 1.54 56.20
CA ASP A 97 -18.75 1.79 56.23
C ASP A 97 -18.03 1.12 55.04
N LYS A 98 -18.44 -0.10 54.67
CA LYS A 98 -17.96 -0.76 53.44
C LYS A 98 -18.37 0.00 52.18
N GLN A 99 -19.61 0.48 52.10
CA GLN A 99 -20.07 1.26 50.95
C GLN A 99 -19.33 2.61 50.83
N SER A 100 -19.11 3.29 51.95
CA SER A 100 -18.37 4.56 52.00
C SER A 100 -16.92 4.39 51.52
N SER A 101 -16.23 3.37 52.02
CA SER A 101 -14.86 3.06 51.58
C SER A 101 -14.77 2.67 50.11
N GLN A 102 -15.73 1.90 49.60
CA GLN A 102 -15.81 1.57 48.17
C GLN A 102 -16.13 2.78 47.29
N ARG A 103 -16.93 3.74 47.77
CA ARG A 103 -17.23 4.95 47.00
C ARG A 103 -15.99 5.80 46.78
N GLY A 104 -15.14 5.94 47.80
CA GLY A 104 -13.86 6.65 47.68
C GLY A 104 -12.95 6.04 46.62
N THR A 105 -12.83 4.71 46.57
CA THR A 105 -12.01 4.03 45.56
C THR A 105 -12.58 4.15 44.15
N VAL A 106 -13.91 4.13 44.00
CA VAL A 106 -14.57 4.38 42.71
C VAL A 106 -14.32 5.80 42.21
N ASP A 107 -14.39 6.81 43.07
CA ASP A 107 -14.11 8.20 42.69
C ASP A 107 -12.65 8.39 42.24
N GLU A 108 -11.70 7.71 42.88
CA GLU A 108 -10.29 7.69 42.45
C GLU A 108 -10.11 7.01 41.08
N LEU A 109 -10.75 5.85 40.87
CA LEU A 109 -10.72 5.16 39.57
C LEU A 109 -11.37 5.99 38.46
N MET A 110 -12.43 6.74 38.76
CA MET A 110 -13.04 7.67 37.79
C MET A 110 -12.08 8.79 37.40
N LYS A 111 -11.36 9.38 38.37
CA LYS A 111 -10.33 10.39 38.08
C LYS A 111 -9.20 9.83 37.22
N GLN A 112 -8.74 8.61 37.52
CA GLN A 112 -7.72 7.93 36.71
C GLN A 112 -8.22 7.65 35.29
N ARG A 113 -9.46 7.18 35.14
CA ARG A 113 -10.09 6.97 33.83
C ARG A 113 -10.13 8.27 33.02
N ASP A 114 -10.56 9.36 33.66
CA ASP A 114 -10.72 10.66 32.97
C ASP A 114 -9.36 11.26 32.58
N ALA A 115 -8.33 11.10 33.41
CA ALA A 115 -6.96 11.47 33.07
C ALA A 115 -6.44 10.65 31.87
N LEU A 116 -6.57 9.32 31.91
CA LEU A 116 -6.15 8.45 30.81
C LEU A 116 -6.91 8.75 29.52
N LYS A 117 -8.21 9.06 29.62
CA LYS A 117 -9.01 9.46 28.46
C LYS A 117 -8.50 10.76 27.85
N SER A 118 -8.16 11.76 28.67
CA SER A 118 -7.56 13.01 28.19
C SER A 118 -6.25 12.76 27.46
N ASP A 119 -5.36 11.95 28.04
CA ASP A 119 -4.07 11.60 27.43
C ASP A 119 -4.24 10.87 26.09
N ILE A 120 -5.20 9.95 26.02
CA ILE A 120 -5.56 9.23 24.79
C ILE A 120 -6.07 10.22 23.74
N ASP A 121 -7.01 11.09 24.10
CA ASP A 121 -7.59 12.07 23.17
C ASP A 121 -6.51 13.01 22.61
N ASP A 122 -5.56 13.45 23.44
CA ASP A 122 -4.46 14.31 23.00
C ASP A 122 -3.47 13.57 22.09
N LYS A 123 -3.15 12.30 22.38
CA LYS A 123 -2.35 11.46 21.48
C LYS A 123 -3.05 11.19 20.15
N PHE A 124 -4.38 11.03 20.16
CA PHE A 124 -5.16 10.90 18.93
C PHE A 124 -5.17 12.18 18.09
N LYS A 125 -5.29 13.35 18.74
CA LYS A 125 -5.17 14.65 18.05
C LYS A 125 -3.79 14.79 17.40
N GLU A 126 -2.71 14.54 18.16
CA GLU A 126 -1.33 14.58 17.66
C GLU A 126 -1.12 13.63 16.46
N LYS A 127 -1.63 12.40 16.57
CA LYS A 127 -1.58 11.45 15.45
C LYS A 127 -2.35 11.94 14.23
N ASN A 128 -3.51 12.57 14.44
CA ASN A 128 -4.35 13.04 13.34
C ASN A 128 -3.76 14.27 12.65
N THR A 129 -3.16 15.20 13.41
CA THR A 129 -2.42 16.34 12.85
C THR A 129 -1.25 15.85 12.02
N LEU A 130 -0.40 14.97 12.56
CA LEU A 130 0.73 14.39 11.83
C LEU A 130 0.31 13.66 10.54
N ARG A 131 -0.81 12.91 10.58
CA ARG A 131 -1.36 12.25 9.38
C ARG A 131 -1.85 13.25 8.33
N THR A 132 -2.46 14.35 8.78
CA THR A 132 -2.97 15.40 7.89
C THR A 132 -1.80 16.13 7.25
N GLU A 133 -0.82 16.57 8.04
CA GLU A 133 0.41 17.21 7.55
C GLU A 133 1.19 16.31 6.59
N PHE A 134 1.32 15.01 6.91
CA PHE A 134 1.99 14.06 6.04
C PHE A 134 1.23 13.92 4.70
N ARG A 135 -0.10 13.84 4.74
CA ARG A 135 -0.93 13.77 3.53
C ARG A 135 -0.82 15.04 2.70
N GLU A 136 -0.84 16.22 3.30
CA GLU A 136 -0.66 17.50 2.63
C GLU A 136 0.71 17.57 1.94
N LYS A 137 1.81 17.32 2.67
CA LYS A 137 3.17 17.29 2.10
C LYS A 137 3.31 16.26 0.98
N THR A 138 2.67 15.10 1.13
CA THR A 138 2.67 14.05 0.10
C THR A 138 1.93 14.52 -1.15
N ASN A 139 0.75 15.12 -0.99
CA ASN A 139 -0.03 15.67 -2.09
C ASN A 139 0.77 16.77 -2.81
N ASP A 140 1.37 17.71 -2.07
CA ASP A 140 2.20 18.78 -2.62
C ASP A 140 3.39 18.21 -3.42
N TRP A 141 4.04 17.17 -2.90
CA TRP A 141 5.11 16.49 -3.63
C TRP A 141 4.62 15.87 -4.95
N TYR A 142 3.51 15.15 -4.93
CA TYR A 142 2.93 14.58 -6.15
C TYR A 142 2.44 15.65 -7.14
N HIS A 143 1.87 16.75 -6.65
CA HIS A 143 1.47 17.89 -7.48
C HIS A 143 2.68 18.52 -8.15
N ASN A 144 3.75 18.81 -7.40
CA ASN A 144 5.00 19.33 -7.93
C ASN A 144 5.63 18.37 -8.94
N GLN A 145 5.66 17.07 -8.65
CA GLN A 145 6.23 16.08 -9.56
C GLN A 145 5.43 15.96 -10.86
N ARG A 146 4.10 16.05 -10.78
CA ARG A 146 3.22 16.09 -11.96
C ARG A 146 3.44 17.36 -12.76
N ALA A 147 3.60 18.52 -12.12
CA ALA A 147 3.89 19.79 -12.77
C ALA A 147 5.24 19.74 -13.51
N ILE A 148 6.30 19.23 -12.87
CA ILE A 148 7.62 19.07 -13.48
C ILE A 148 7.54 18.12 -14.68
N LYS A 149 6.84 16.99 -14.55
CA LYS A 149 6.67 16.03 -15.66
C LYS A 149 5.91 16.67 -16.83
N ALA A 150 4.83 17.41 -16.54
CA ALA A 150 4.08 18.14 -17.55
C ALA A 150 4.95 19.19 -18.25
N GLN A 151 5.73 19.96 -17.50
CA GLN A 151 6.65 20.95 -18.07
C GLN A 151 7.70 20.30 -18.98
N ARG A 152 8.32 19.19 -18.55
CA ARG A 152 9.29 18.44 -19.37
C ARG A 152 8.65 17.86 -20.62
N GLN A 153 7.41 17.36 -20.52
CA GLN A 153 6.68 16.83 -21.66
C GLN A 153 6.43 17.93 -22.69
N MET A 154 5.99 19.11 -22.25
CA MET A 154 5.79 20.27 -23.13
C MET A 154 7.09 20.68 -23.84
N GLN A 155 8.20 20.77 -23.11
CA GLN A 155 9.52 21.09 -23.68
C GLN A 155 9.98 20.03 -24.69
N TYR A 156 9.77 18.75 -24.38
CA TYR A 156 10.12 17.65 -25.28
C TYR A 156 9.28 17.67 -26.56
N GLU A 157 7.98 17.93 -26.45
CA GLU A 157 7.09 18.05 -27.61
C GLU A 157 7.46 19.24 -28.50
N GLU A 158 7.84 20.37 -27.89
CA GLU A 158 8.34 21.55 -28.62
C GLU A 158 9.66 21.26 -29.34
N GLU A 159 10.64 20.65 -28.66
CA GLU A 159 11.91 20.28 -29.27
C GLU A 159 11.73 19.23 -30.38
N LYS A 160 10.83 18.27 -30.17
CA LYS A 160 10.50 17.25 -31.15
C LYS A 160 9.89 17.87 -32.40
N LYS A 161 8.94 18.79 -32.24
CA LYS A 161 8.36 19.54 -33.37
C LYS A 161 9.43 20.31 -34.14
N ARG A 162 10.31 21.04 -33.44
CA ARG A 162 11.43 21.75 -34.09
C ARG A 162 12.35 20.81 -34.87
N ARG A 163 12.69 19.65 -34.30
CA ARG A 163 13.53 18.65 -34.97
C ARG A 163 12.82 18.01 -36.17
N GLU A 164 11.52 17.78 -36.08
CA GLU A 164 10.71 17.28 -37.19
C GLU A 164 10.61 18.30 -38.32
N GLU A 165 10.45 19.59 -38.02
CA GLU A 165 10.48 20.69 -38.98
C GLU A 165 11.85 20.83 -39.64
N GLU A 166 12.95 20.80 -38.87
CA GLU A 166 14.34 20.82 -39.38
C GLU A 166 14.60 19.61 -40.30
N LYS A 167 14.16 18.41 -39.90
CA LYS A 167 14.29 17.20 -40.73
C LYS A 167 13.45 17.26 -41.98
N ALA A 168 12.21 17.74 -41.89
CA ALA A 168 11.33 17.91 -43.05
C ALA A 168 11.93 18.91 -44.04
N ALA A 169 12.49 20.02 -43.56
CA ALA A 169 13.20 20.99 -44.39
C ALA A 169 14.45 20.39 -45.04
N TYR A 170 15.23 19.59 -44.32
CA TYR A 170 16.40 18.89 -44.88
C TYR A 170 16.00 17.85 -45.93
N LEU A 171 14.97 17.04 -45.66
CA LEU A 171 14.45 16.06 -46.60
C LEU A 171 13.94 16.75 -47.86
N LYS A 172 13.20 17.85 -47.72
CA LYS A 172 12.73 18.64 -48.87
C LYS A 172 13.90 19.17 -49.71
N LYS A 173 14.96 19.70 -49.08
CA LYS A 173 16.17 20.12 -49.80
C LYS A 173 16.84 18.97 -50.54
N LYS A 174 16.95 17.80 -49.89
CA LYS A 174 17.51 16.61 -50.51
C LYS A 174 16.66 16.12 -51.68
N GLU A 175 15.33 16.17 -51.56
CA GLU A 175 14.41 15.82 -52.65
C GLU A 175 14.53 16.83 -53.80
N GLU A 176 14.67 18.12 -53.52
CA GLU A 176 14.94 19.16 -54.52
C GLU A 176 16.29 18.92 -55.23
N GLU A 177 17.34 18.53 -54.51
CA GLU A 177 18.65 18.16 -55.06
C GLU A 177 18.59 16.88 -55.92
N GLU A 178 17.88 15.84 -55.48
CA GLU A 178 17.70 14.59 -56.24
C GLU A 178 16.78 14.79 -57.46
N LEU A 179 15.81 15.71 -57.38
CA LEU A 179 14.96 16.09 -58.50
C LEU A 179 15.74 16.96 -59.52
N ALA A 180 16.69 17.78 -59.04
CA ALA A 180 17.63 18.51 -59.89
C ALA A 180 18.68 17.59 -60.54
N LYS A 181 19.02 16.46 -59.91
CA LYS A 181 19.90 15.46 -60.50
C LYS A 181 19.29 14.89 -61.79
N THR A 182 20.07 14.81 -62.85
CA THR A 182 19.62 14.27 -64.14
C THR A 182 19.24 12.78 -63.97
N PRO A 183 18.13 12.31 -64.59
CA PRO A 183 17.83 10.89 -64.63
C PRO A 183 19.04 10.07 -65.12
N TYR A 184 19.34 8.97 -64.43
CA TYR A 184 20.41 8.02 -64.83
C TYR A 184 21.83 8.60 -64.95
N GLU A 185 22.15 9.71 -64.26
CA GLU A 185 23.48 10.35 -64.33
C GLU A 185 24.62 9.40 -63.96
N GLU A 186 24.44 8.54 -62.96
CA GLU A 186 25.48 7.61 -62.50
C GLU A 186 25.76 6.50 -63.55
N GLU A 187 24.71 6.05 -64.23
CA GLU A 187 24.77 5.06 -65.31
C GLU A 187 25.38 5.68 -66.57
N MET A 188 25.01 6.91 -66.90
CA MET A 188 25.60 7.65 -68.02
C MET A 188 27.09 7.93 -67.79
N ALA A 189 27.46 8.37 -66.58
CA ALA A 189 28.84 8.59 -66.18
C ALA A 189 29.64 7.28 -66.17
N LEU A 190 29.02 6.16 -65.78
CA LEU A 190 29.67 4.85 -65.83
C LEU A 190 29.85 4.36 -67.28
N CYS A 191 28.86 4.52 -68.16
CA CYS A 191 29.00 4.22 -69.59
C CYS A 191 30.13 5.05 -70.23
N GLU A 192 30.22 6.34 -69.89
CA GLU A 192 31.28 7.22 -70.36
C GLU A 192 32.65 6.84 -69.80
N TYR A 193 32.75 6.57 -68.51
CA TYR A 193 33.99 6.11 -67.88
C TYR A 193 34.48 4.78 -68.49
N LEU A 194 33.58 3.82 -68.72
CA LEU A 194 33.94 2.55 -69.35
C LEU A 194 34.34 2.72 -70.82
N ALA A 195 33.64 3.60 -71.56
CA ALA A 195 33.99 3.91 -72.95
C ALA A 195 35.35 4.60 -73.03
N ASP A 196 35.62 5.57 -72.16
CA ASP A 196 36.90 6.27 -72.06
C ASP A 196 38.03 5.35 -71.61
N TYR A 197 37.79 4.49 -70.61
CA TYR A 197 38.76 3.51 -70.15
C TYR A 197 39.15 2.55 -71.28
N LEU A 198 38.17 1.94 -71.96
CA LEU A 198 38.43 1.03 -73.07
C LEU A 198 39.14 1.72 -74.24
N THR A 199 38.74 2.96 -74.53
CA THR A 199 39.39 3.76 -75.59
C THR A 199 40.84 4.08 -75.23
N LYS A 200 41.09 4.59 -74.02
CA LYS A 200 42.40 5.02 -73.52
C LYS A 200 43.38 3.88 -73.24
N THR A 201 42.88 2.67 -72.94
CA THR A 201 43.74 1.53 -72.59
C THR A 201 44.02 0.58 -73.74
N TYR A 202 43.12 0.49 -74.73
CA TYR A 202 43.23 -0.52 -75.79
C TYR A 202 43.08 0.01 -77.21
N LEU A 203 42.55 1.23 -77.42
CA LEU A 203 42.34 1.81 -78.77
C LEU A 203 43.21 3.03 -79.06
N THR A 204 43.78 3.70 -78.05
CA THR A 204 44.79 4.75 -78.24
C THR A 204 46.18 4.15 -78.31
N ASP A 205 46.90 4.43 -79.40
CA ASP A 205 48.32 4.16 -79.52
C ASP A 205 49.08 4.90 -78.40
N SER A 206 49.95 4.18 -77.68
CA SER A 206 50.75 4.67 -76.53
C SER A 206 51.51 6.00 -76.75
N GLN A 207 51.59 6.52 -77.97
CA GLN A 207 52.33 7.74 -78.30
C GLN A 207 51.51 9.04 -78.17
N GLU A 208 50.17 9.00 -78.19
CA GLU A 208 49.34 10.22 -78.05
C GLU A 208 49.00 10.56 -76.58
N GLU A 209 49.02 9.57 -75.68
CA GLU A 209 48.75 9.73 -74.24
C GLU A 209 49.88 10.43 -73.48
N GLU A 210 51.14 10.19 -73.86
CA GLU A 210 52.30 10.87 -73.26
C GLU A 210 52.33 12.38 -73.59
N ALA A 211 51.86 12.76 -74.78
CA ALA A 211 51.79 14.16 -75.22
C ALA A 211 50.72 14.99 -74.48
N LYS A 212 49.65 14.36 -73.98
CA LYS A 212 48.57 15.04 -73.24
C LYS A 212 48.86 15.14 -71.74
N LYS A 213 49.44 14.11 -71.12
CA LYS A 213 49.85 14.13 -69.69
C LYS A 213 50.94 15.15 -69.39
N ALA A 214 51.81 15.46 -70.36
CA ALA A 214 52.82 16.50 -70.22
C ALA A 214 52.21 17.92 -70.11
N LYS A 215 51.03 18.16 -70.69
CA LYS A 215 50.37 19.48 -70.68
C LYS A 215 49.57 19.75 -69.40
N GLU A 216 48.94 18.73 -68.79
CA GLU A 216 48.18 18.89 -67.54
C GLU A 216 49.06 19.01 -66.28
N ALA A 217 50.29 18.50 -66.31
CA ALA A 217 51.24 18.60 -65.21
C ALA A 217 51.81 20.03 -65.05
N GLU A 218 51.84 20.82 -66.13
CA GLU A 218 52.36 22.20 -66.12
C GLU A 218 51.35 23.22 -65.55
N GLU A 219 50.06 22.90 -65.63
CA GLU A 219 48.98 23.80 -65.18
C GLU A 219 48.69 23.67 -63.67
N LYS A 220 48.87 22.47 -63.09
CA LYS A 220 48.66 22.22 -61.64
C LYS A 220 49.79 22.71 -60.74
N ALA A 221 50.95 23.04 -61.29
CA ALA A 221 52.08 23.57 -60.52
C ALA A 221 51.97 25.06 -60.18
N LYS A 222 50.98 25.79 -60.73
CA LYS A 222 50.86 27.26 -60.59
C LYS A 222 49.80 27.74 -59.59
N ALA A 223 49.06 26.84 -58.91
CA ALA A 223 47.81 27.24 -58.24
C ALA A 223 47.75 27.14 -56.70
N ASP A 224 48.69 26.53 -55.96
CA ASP A 224 48.50 26.34 -54.50
C ASP A 224 49.75 26.67 -53.65
N VAL A 225 49.97 27.96 -53.40
CA VAL A 225 50.55 28.44 -52.12
C VAL A 225 49.85 29.74 -51.74
N VAL A 226 48.65 29.65 -51.17
CA VAL A 226 48.03 30.74 -50.40
C VAL A 226 48.01 30.31 -48.94
N ALA A 227 48.90 30.90 -48.14
CA ALA A 227 48.94 30.69 -46.71
C ALA A 227 47.72 31.37 -46.06
N VAL A 228 46.77 30.56 -45.59
CA VAL A 228 45.66 31.01 -44.74
C VAL A 228 46.25 31.42 -43.39
N LYS A 229 46.32 32.73 -43.14
CA LYS A 229 46.54 33.32 -41.82
C LYS A 229 45.17 33.44 -41.17
N ASP A 230 44.89 32.55 -40.22
CA ASP A 230 43.98 32.71 -39.06
C ASP A 230 43.43 31.34 -38.69
N ASP A 231 44.26 30.59 -37.95
CA ASP A 231 43.86 29.33 -37.32
C ASP A 231 43.24 29.63 -35.93
N PRO A 232 41.93 29.39 -35.71
CA PRO A 232 41.26 29.65 -34.44
C PRO A 232 41.64 28.65 -33.32
N PHE A 233 42.53 27.69 -33.58
CA PHE A 233 42.98 26.70 -32.59
C PHE A 233 44.31 27.02 -31.90
N ALA A 234 44.92 28.18 -32.17
CA ALA A 234 46.21 28.61 -31.61
C ALA A 234 46.26 28.75 -30.07
N GLY A 235 45.13 28.61 -29.37
CA GLY A 235 45.02 28.68 -27.90
C GLY A 235 44.93 27.34 -27.16
N PHE A 236 44.86 26.20 -27.86
CA PHE A 236 44.73 24.89 -27.19
C PHE A 236 46.10 24.31 -26.81
N LYS A 237 46.50 24.49 -25.55
CA LYS A 237 47.67 23.85 -24.96
C LYS A 237 47.40 22.34 -24.82
N ALA A 238 48.06 21.53 -25.65
CA ALA A 238 48.04 20.08 -25.53
C ALA A 238 48.51 19.65 -24.13
N PHE A 239 47.62 19.02 -23.37
CA PHE A 239 47.95 18.42 -22.08
C PHE A 239 48.86 17.22 -22.35
N SER A 240 50.15 17.36 -22.07
CA SER A 240 51.13 16.27 -22.17
C SER A 240 50.75 15.16 -21.18
N LYS A 241 50.18 14.08 -21.69
CA LYS A 241 49.95 12.83 -20.94
C LYS A 241 51.32 12.31 -20.50
N LYS A 242 51.53 12.15 -19.19
CA LYS A 242 52.75 11.57 -18.62
C LYS A 242 52.97 10.16 -19.18
N PRO A 243 54.19 9.76 -19.57
CA PRO A 243 54.47 8.44 -20.12
C PRO A 243 54.84 7.47 -19.00
N GLU A 244 53.91 7.15 -18.12
CA GLU A 244 53.98 5.93 -17.31
C GLU A 244 52.56 5.33 -17.30
N ASP A 245 52.48 4.04 -17.63
CA ASP A 245 51.26 3.19 -17.66
C ASP A 245 50.47 2.99 -18.96
N GLU A 246 51.09 3.07 -20.15
CA GLU A 246 50.48 2.53 -21.39
C GLU A 246 51.43 1.65 -22.24
N VAL A 247 52.35 0.93 -21.61
CA VAL A 247 53.17 -0.11 -22.27
C VAL A 247 52.66 -1.50 -21.87
N ASN A 248 51.45 -1.88 -22.29
CA ASN A 248 51.03 -3.30 -22.25
C ASN A 248 49.81 -3.66 -23.11
N TYR A 249 49.46 -2.88 -24.13
CA TYR A 249 48.24 -3.18 -24.93
C TYR A 249 48.36 -3.09 -26.46
N PHE A 250 49.56 -3.09 -27.05
CA PHE A 250 49.67 -3.25 -28.52
C PHE A 250 50.84 -4.16 -28.94
N GLY A 251 50.48 -5.42 -29.21
CA GLY A 251 50.75 -6.06 -30.51
C GLY A 251 52.19 -6.16 -31.02
N LYS A 252 52.89 -7.22 -30.59
CA LYS A 252 53.75 -8.12 -31.38
C LYS A 252 54.06 -7.69 -32.84
N GLY A 253 55.12 -6.91 -33.04
CA GLY A 253 55.66 -6.56 -34.36
C GLY A 253 56.89 -7.40 -34.74
N LYS A 254 56.70 -8.34 -35.69
CA LYS A 254 57.72 -9.20 -36.30
C LYS A 254 58.64 -8.41 -37.25
N GLY A 255 59.91 -8.81 -37.30
CA GLY A 255 60.99 -8.20 -38.05
C GLY A 255 60.79 -8.08 -39.58
N ILE A 256 61.39 -7.02 -40.11
CA ILE A 256 61.41 -6.61 -41.52
C ILE A 256 62.41 -7.51 -42.28
N LYS A 257 61.91 -8.33 -43.21
CA LYS A 257 62.72 -8.96 -44.28
C LYS A 257 62.45 -8.26 -45.59
N LYS A 258 63.49 -7.65 -46.15
CA LYS A 258 63.55 -7.09 -47.51
C LYS A 258 63.26 -8.20 -48.54
N LEU A 259 62.30 -7.97 -49.44
CA LEU A 259 62.16 -8.73 -50.68
C LEU A 259 62.27 -7.79 -51.86
N LYS A 260 63.22 -8.11 -52.74
CA LYS A 260 63.52 -7.40 -53.97
C LYS A 260 62.40 -7.59 -54.98
N ALA A 261 62.11 -6.51 -55.71
CA ALA A 261 61.32 -6.51 -56.93
C ALA A 261 61.97 -7.34 -58.04
N LYS A 262 61.15 -8.02 -58.84
CA LYS A 262 61.45 -8.28 -60.26
C LYS A 262 60.17 -8.20 -61.08
N LYS A 263 60.03 -7.10 -61.83
CA LYS A 263 59.15 -6.97 -63.00
C LYS A 263 59.72 -7.83 -64.14
N SER A 264 58.84 -8.45 -64.92
CA SER A 264 59.08 -8.61 -66.36
C SER A 264 57.73 -8.70 -67.08
N SER A 265 57.43 -7.65 -67.82
CA SER A 265 56.35 -7.48 -68.77
C SER A 265 56.44 -8.46 -69.93
N LYS A 266 55.32 -9.08 -70.29
CA LYS A 266 55.06 -9.65 -71.61
C LYS A 266 53.87 -8.89 -72.24
N ALA A 267 53.79 -8.93 -73.57
CA ALA A 267 52.80 -8.32 -74.46
C ALA A 267 51.41 -8.13 -73.85
N PRO A 268 50.66 -7.05 -74.19
CA PRO A 268 49.42 -6.70 -73.53
C PRO A 268 48.43 -7.85 -73.67
N THR A 269 48.40 -8.70 -72.64
CA THR A 269 47.37 -9.70 -72.49
C THR A 269 46.14 -8.89 -72.14
N PHE A 270 45.15 -8.89 -73.02
CA PHE A 270 43.88 -8.22 -72.77
C PHE A 270 43.34 -8.73 -71.43
N SER A 271 43.38 -7.88 -70.41
CA SER A 271 43.07 -8.25 -69.04
C SER A 271 42.16 -7.21 -68.43
N LEU A 272 40.89 -7.57 -68.25
CA LEU A 272 39.92 -6.75 -67.55
C LEU A 272 39.97 -7.06 -66.06
N SER A 273 39.96 -6.03 -65.20
CA SER A 273 39.81 -6.24 -63.76
C SER A 273 38.42 -6.79 -63.45
N LEU A 274 38.32 -7.65 -62.44
CA LEU A 274 37.05 -8.22 -61.96
C LEU A 274 36.05 -7.12 -61.54
N ASP A 275 36.55 -5.98 -61.07
CA ASP A 275 35.76 -4.80 -60.75
C ASP A 275 35.11 -4.17 -62.00
N LEU A 276 35.82 -4.12 -63.14
CA LEU A 276 35.22 -3.62 -64.38
C LEU A 276 34.17 -4.60 -64.91
N PHE A 277 34.40 -5.91 -64.77
CA PHE A 277 33.42 -6.93 -65.13
C PHE A 277 32.10 -6.73 -64.35
N ASP A 278 32.17 -6.42 -63.05
CA ASP A 278 31.00 -6.09 -62.22
C ASP A 278 30.33 -4.79 -62.69
N GLN A 279 31.11 -3.76 -63.06
CA GLN A 279 30.60 -2.50 -63.61
C GLN A 279 29.84 -2.67 -64.95
N PHE A 280 30.31 -3.53 -65.85
CA PHE A 280 29.56 -3.91 -67.06
C PHE A 280 28.26 -4.64 -66.73
N GLY A 281 28.28 -5.50 -65.71
CA GLY A 281 27.10 -6.18 -65.18
C GLY A 281 26.05 -5.22 -64.63
N LEU A 282 26.46 -4.13 -63.97
CA LEU A 282 25.55 -3.07 -63.48
C LEU A 282 24.80 -2.35 -64.61
N ILE A 283 25.44 -2.23 -65.78
CA ILE A 283 24.85 -1.62 -66.98
C ILE A 283 24.27 -2.71 -67.90
N THR A 284 24.13 -3.97 -67.46
CA THR A 284 23.60 -5.10 -68.26
C THR A 284 24.23 -5.20 -69.66
N LEU A 285 25.52 -4.94 -69.78
CA LEU A 285 26.31 -5.14 -71.00
C LEU A 285 27.34 -6.25 -70.76
N ASN A 286 27.68 -6.97 -71.83
CA ASN A 286 28.72 -7.98 -71.76
C ASN A 286 30.09 -7.30 -71.90
N PRO A 287 31.04 -7.57 -70.98
CA PRO A 287 32.38 -7.01 -71.12
C PRO A 287 33.09 -7.64 -72.33
N PRO A 288 33.94 -6.86 -73.04
CA PRO A 288 34.74 -7.41 -74.12
C PRO A 288 35.65 -8.53 -73.58
N THR A 289 35.69 -9.66 -74.28
CA THR A 289 36.50 -10.83 -73.93
C THR A 289 37.80 -10.93 -74.73
N SER A 290 37.91 -10.13 -75.79
CA SER A 290 39.04 -10.09 -76.73
C SER A 290 39.29 -8.65 -77.20
N LEU A 291 40.52 -8.35 -77.62
CA LEU A 291 40.94 -7.03 -78.08
C LEU A 291 40.14 -6.53 -79.29
N ASP A 292 39.78 -7.42 -80.22
CA ASP A 292 38.97 -7.08 -81.41
C ASP A 292 37.54 -6.66 -81.06
N GLY A 293 37.02 -7.11 -79.91
CA GLY A 293 35.67 -6.77 -79.43
C GLY A 293 35.60 -5.44 -78.67
N VAL A 294 36.73 -4.78 -78.42
CA VAL A 294 36.79 -3.56 -77.61
C VAL A 294 36.15 -2.38 -78.34
N ALA A 295 36.38 -2.24 -79.65
CA ALA A 295 35.78 -1.18 -80.45
C ALA A 295 34.23 -1.28 -80.48
N ALA A 296 33.71 -2.49 -80.70
CA ALA A 296 32.27 -2.75 -80.67
C ALA A 296 31.67 -2.48 -79.28
N SER A 297 32.37 -2.86 -78.20
CA SER A 297 31.92 -2.59 -76.83
C SER A 297 31.87 -1.10 -76.49
N VAL A 298 32.77 -0.28 -77.06
CA VAL A 298 32.76 1.18 -76.90
C VAL A 298 31.56 1.81 -77.61
N GLU A 299 31.20 1.32 -78.79
CA GLU A 299 30.00 1.76 -79.52
C GLU A 299 28.72 1.36 -78.77
N GLU A 300 28.65 0.14 -78.25
CA GLU A 300 27.53 -0.33 -77.42
C GLU A 300 27.38 0.51 -76.14
N LEU A 301 28.49 0.89 -75.49
CA LEU A 301 28.48 1.77 -74.31
C LEU A 301 27.98 3.19 -74.64
N LYS A 302 28.38 3.75 -75.79
CA LYS A 302 27.91 5.07 -76.25
C LYS A 302 26.42 5.03 -76.63
N ALA A 303 25.99 3.98 -77.32
CA ALA A 303 24.57 3.76 -77.64
C ALA A 303 23.74 3.61 -76.36
N LYS A 304 24.25 2.89 -75.35
CA LYS A 304 23.56 2.72 -74.07
C LYS A 304 23.56 4.00 -73.24
N LYS A 305 24.58 4.85 -73.33
CA LYS A 305 24.57 6.22 -72.75
C LYS A 305 23.45 7.08 -73.35
N GLN A 306 23.28 7.07 -74.68
CA GLN A 306 22.19 7.78 -75.35
C GLN A 306 20.83 7.21 -74.95
N TRP A 307 20.72 5.89 -74.90
CA TRP A 307 19.53 5.20 -74.40
C TRP A 307 19.18 5.69 -72.99
N TYR A 308 20.10 5.65 -72.00
CA TYR A 308 19.82 6.15 -70.65
C TYR A 308 19.40 7.64 -70.59
N SER A 309 19.82 8.47 -71.55
CA SER A 309 19.43 9.89 -71.59
C SER A 309 17.99 10.15 -72.06
N GLU A 310 17.40 9.22 -72.82
CA GLU A 310 16.04 9.33 -73.35
C GLU A 310 14.98 8.74 -72.39
N GLN A 311 15.42 8.02 -71.35
CA GLN A 311 14.55 7.24 -70.51
C GLN A 311 13.90 8.07 -69.39
N PRO A 312 12.57 7.93 -69.16
CA PRO A 312 11.92 8.56 -68.03
C PRO A 312 12.38 7.92 -66.71
N ARG A 313 12.44 8.74 -65.64
CA ARG A 313 12.86 8.29 -64.30
C ARG A 313 12.10 7.03 -63.88
N GLY A 314 12.83 5.97 -63.51
CA GLY A 314 12.26 4.74 -62.94
C GLY A 314 11.84 3.67 -63.96
N SER A 315 12.10 3.83 -65.26
CA SER A 315 11.82 2.81 -66.29
C SER A 315 12.82 1.64 -66.28
N VAL A 316 14.04 1.88 -65.82
CA VAL A 316 15.15 0.91 -65.74
C VAL A 316 15.71 0.89 -64.31
N PRO A 317 16.06 -0.28 -63.75
CA PRO A 317 16.72 -0.36 -62.45
C PRO A 317 18.03 0.44 -62.43
N THR A 318 18.19 1.30 -61.43
CA THR A 318 19.40 2.12 -61.24
C THR A 318 20.55 1.22 -60.78
N ALA A 319 21.80 1.55 -61.09
CA ALA A 319 22.98 0.85 -60.61
C ALA A 319 23.01 0.78 -59.07
N LYS A 320 22.43 1.77 -58.37
CA LYS A 320 22.18 1.73 -56.92
C LYS A 320 21.20 0.65 -56.48
N ASP A 321 20.12 0.45 -57.23
CA ASP A 321 19.11 -0.58 -56.94
C ASP A 321 19.68 -1.98 -57.17
N ILE A 322 20.45 -2.15 -58.25
CA ILE A 322 21.15 -3.41 -58.55
C ILE A 322 22.21 -3.71 -57.48
N ARG A 323 23.01 -2.72 -57.06
CA ARG A 323 23.98 -2.87 -55.96
C ARG A 323 23.31 -3.21 -54.63
N LYS A 324 22.17 -2.58 -54.31
CA LYS A 324 21.40 -2.86 -53.10
C LYS A 324 20.81 -4.27 -53.13
N ALA A 325 20.25 -4.69 -54.26
CA ALA A 325 19.75 -6.05 -54.45
C ALA A 325 20.87 -7.09 -54.31
N ASN A 326 22.05 -6.84 -54.89
CA ASN A 326 23.22 -7.71 -54.78
C ASN A 326 23.76 -7.78 -53.34
N ALA A 327 23.78 -6.65 -52.62
CA ALA A 327 24.20 -6.60 -51.21
C ALA A 327 23.20 -7.32 -50.29
N GLU A 328 21.90 -7.15 -50.50
CA GLU A 328 20.85 -7.87 -49.75
C GLU A 328 20.88 -9.38 -50.03
N ALA A 329 21.16 -9.78 -51.27
CA ALA A 329 21.36 -11.18 -51.65
C ALA A 329 22.60 -11.78 -50.97
N ALA A 330 23.73 -11.06 -50.94
CA ALA A 330 24.96 -11.49 -50.27
C ALA A 330 24.78 -11.60 -48.75
N ALA A 331 24.07 -10.65 -48.11
CA ALA A 331 23.78 -10.69 -46.67
C ALA A 331 22.86 -11.86 -46.28
N LYS A 332 21.85 -12.15 -47.11
CA LYS A 332 20.97 -13.33 -46.92
C LYS A 332 21.75 -14.64 -47.03
N ALA A 333 22.73 -14.73 -47.94
CA ALA A 333 23.60 -15.90 -48.07
C ALA A 333 24.48 -16.14 -46.83
N GLN A 334 25.01 -15.07 -46.21
CA GLN A 334 25.82 -15.19 -44.98
C GLN A 334 25.01 -15.58 -43.73
N SER A 335 23.76 -15.11 -43.60
CA SER A 335 22.88 -15.43 -42.46
C SER A 335 22.43 -16.90 -42.36
N LYS A 336 22.43 -17.64 -43.49
CA LYS A 336 22.01 -19.06 -43.52
C LYS A 336 23.07 -20.03 -42.99
N GLY A 337 24.30 -19.59 -42.77
CA GLY A 337 25.39 -20.41 -42.23
C GLY A 337 25.45 -20.52 -40.70
N ALA A 338 24.68 -19.73 -39.94
CA ALA A 338 24.86 -19.56 -38.50
C ALA A 338 23.79 -20.23 -37.60
N LYS A 339 22.81 -20.98 -38.15
CA LYS A 339 21.74 -21.64 -37.38
C LYS A 339 21.82 -23.17 -37.42
N ALA A 340 22.92 -23.75 -36.95
CA ALA A 340 23.00 -25.17 -36.63
C ALA A 340 23.88 -25.37 -35.38
N GLY A 341 23.32 -25.12 -34.21
CA GLY A 341 24.03 -25.39 -32.95
C GLY A 341 23.27 -24.92 -31.71
N ASN A 342 22.87 -25.91 -30.90
CA ASN A 342 22.51 -25.80 -29.48
C ASN A 342 21.03 -25.56 -29.11
N LYS A 343 20.30 -26.66 -28.87
CA LYS A 343 19.01 -26.69 -28.14
C LYS A 343 19.20 -27.51 -26.85
N GLY A 344 19.69 -26.85 -25.80
CA GLY A 344 19.75 -27.36 -24.44
C GLY A 344 18.49 -27.00 -23.65
N LYS A 345 17.80 -28.01 -23.14
CA LYS A 345 16.57 -27.99 -22.33
C LYS A 345 16.83 -27.26 -20.99
N LYS A 346 16.16 -26.14 -20.73
CA LYS A 346 16.02 -25.55 -19.38
C LYS A 346 14.54 -25.24 -19.13
N GLY A 347 14.04 -25.72 -17.98
CA GLY A 347 12.66 -25.62 -17.56
C GLY A 347 12.22 -24.17 -17.33
N ASN A 348 10.97 -23.89 -17.69
CA ASN A 348 10.26 -22.67 -17.37
C ASN A 348 10.02 -22.61 -15.85
N PHE A 349 10.63 -21.64 -15.17
CA PHE A 349 10.10 -21.11 -13.92
C PHE A 349 9.31 -19.85 -14.29
N SER A 350 7.99 -19.93 -14.22
CA SER A 350 7.10 -18.79 -14.46
C SER A 350 6.84 -18.05 -13.15
N ILE A 351 7.40 -16.84 -13.03
CA ILE A 351 7.08 -15.84 -11.99
C ILE A 351 5.74 -15.18 -12.35
N SER A 352 4.64 -15.91 -12.16
CA SER A 352 3.32 -15.32 -12.32
C SER A 352 2.32 -16.02 -11.44
N ASN A 353 1.97 -15.30 -10.36
CA ASN A 353 0.91 -15.52 -9.38
C ASN A 353 1.07 -16.79 -8.52
N GLU A 354 1.29 -16.62 -7.20
CA GLU A 354 0.80 -17.48 -6.09
C GLU A 354 1.81 -17.66 -4.90
N ASP A 355 2.98 -17.00 -4.89
CA ASP A 355 3.94 -17.08 -3.75
C ASP A 355 4.04 -15.79 -2.89
N PHE A 356 2.96 -15.02 -2.75
CA PHE A 356 2.87 -13.98 -1.73
C PHE A 356 1.70 -14.29 -0.79
N ALA A 357 2.01 -14.94 0.33
CA ALA A 357 1.04 -15.25 1.38
C ALA A 357 0.41 -13.93 1.92
N PRO A 358 -0.93 -13.75 1.85
CA PRO A 358 -1.56 -12.57 2.43
C PRO A 358 -1.57 -12.69 3.96
N LEU A 359 -0.94 -11.72 4.62
CA LEU A 359 -0.99 -11.56 6.07
C LEU A 359 -2.44 -11.28 6.52
N GLY A 360 -3.06 -12.30 7.12
CA GLY A 360 -4.07 -12.24 8.18
C GLY A 360 -5.20 -11.22 8.07
N THR A 361 -6.37 -11.69 7.60
CA THR A 361 -7.67 -11.09 7.94
C THR A 361 -8.63 -12.17 8.43
N GLY A 362 -9.24 -11.91 9.58
CA GLY A 362 -10.01 -12.80 10.45
C GLY A 362 -10.93 -13.84 9.80
N ALA A 363 -10.80 -15.07 10.30
CA ALA A 363 -11.80 -16.10 10.16
C ALA A 363 -12.98 -15.79 11.11
N VAL A 364 -14.09 -15.32 10.54
CA VAL A 364 -15.42 -15.50 11.13
C VAL A 364 -15.86 -16.92 10.78
N SER A 365 -15.74 -17.85 11.71
CA SER A 365 -16.43 -19.14 11.63
C SER A 365 -17.74 -19.05 12.41
N SER A 366 -18.83 -19.05 11.68
CA SER A 366 -20.19 -19.26 12.17
C SER A 366 -20.29 -20.62 12.86
N GLY A 367 -20.28 -20.62 14.20
CA GLY A 367 -20.63 -21.75 15.04
C GLY A 367 -22.07 -21.61 15.51
N THR A 368 -22.97 -22.41 14.93
CA THR A 368 -24.28 -22.73 15.47
C THR A 368 -24.13 -23.42 16.83
N GLY A 369 -24.70 -22.83 17.88
CA GLY A 369 -24.72 -23.43 19.21
C GLY A 369 -25.48 -22.57 20.24
N GLU A 370 -26.69 -23.04 20.55
CA GLU A 370 -27.30 -22.99 21.88
C GLU A 370 -27.90 -21.67 22.40
N ASN A 371 -29.23 -21.64 22.27
CA ASN A 371 -30.19 -20.95 23.11
C ASN A 371 -30.07 -21.42 24.58
N TRP A 372 -29.55 -20.59 25.48
CA TRP A 372 -29.77 -20.68 26.94
C TRP A 372 -29.88 -19.26 27.53
N LEU A 373 -31.06 -18.97 28.08
CA LEU A 373 -31.44 -17.93 29.06
C LEU A 373 -31.03 -16.47 28.81
N SER A 374 -32.02 -15.63 28.51
CA SER A 374 -32.59 -14.63 29.46
C SER A 374 -33.88 -14.05 28.90
#